data_AF-A0A836VXS2-F1
#
_entry.id   AF-A0A836VXS2-F1
#
_cell.length_a   1.000
_cell.length_b   1.000
_cell.length_c   1.000
_cell.angle_alpha   90.00
_cell.angle_beta   90.00
_cell.angle_gamma   90.00
#
_symmetry.space_group_name_H-M   'P 1'
#
loop_
_entity.id
_entity.type
_entity.pdbx_description
1 polymer ?
#
loop_
_entity_poly.entity_id
_entity_poly.type
_entity_poly.pdbx_seq_one_letter_code
_entity_poly.pdbx_strand_id
1 'polypeptide(L)'
;MLEGLPKETTYSIMIPQPMHDTLVYVATCLHGNNRRVFMAKTVQSLGVGGQRGAEKLLGWNRKTIRKGMHELQSGICCIDNFSGRGRRSAEYNLPRLAEDIEAIVKPECQTDPTFRTKKVYTPLTAKMMRIRLIEEKGYTHQELPVARTIGYKMNSLNFHPQTVAKCKPVKKIKETDAIFDQIFKINKETDSCERALRLSIDAKEKVKIGPFSRGGKIVKEKMV
;
A
#
# COMPACT_ATOMS: atom_id res chain seq x y z
N MET A 1 70.85 -21.77 12.51
CA MET A 1 69.67 -22.59 12.18
C MET A 1 68.71 -22.53 13.36
N LEU A 2 67.71 -21.66 13.27
CA LEU A 2 66.51 -21.76 14.11
C LEU A 2 65.36 -21.76 13.13
N GLU A 3 65.11 -22.95 12.59
CA GLU A 3 63.95 -23.22 11.74
C GLU A 3 62.68 -22.84 12.50
N GLY A 4 61.80 -22.12 11.80
CA GLY A 4 60.56 -21.61 12.36
C GLY A 4 59.72 -22.73 12.91
N LEU A 5 59.66 -22.82 14.24
CA LEU A 5 58.63 -23.57 14.96
C LEU A 5 57.27 -23.11 14.40
N PRO A 6 56.37 -24.03 14.01
CA PRO A 6 55.03 -23.64 13.61
C PRO A 6 54.43 -22.88 14.78
N LYS A 7 53.97 -21.65 14.54
CA LYS A 7 53.18 -20.92 15.53
C LYS A 7 51.98 -21.81 15.83
N GLU A 8 51.99 -22.46 17.00
CA GLU A 8 50.88 -23.29 17.44
C GLU A 8 49.62 -22.48 17.27
N THR A 9 48.76 -23.00 16.41
CA THR A 9 47.57 -22.30 15.97
C THR A 9 46.65 -22.22 17.18
N THR A 10 46.66 -21.05 17.82
CA THR A 10 45.57 -20.46 18.62
C THR A 10 44.77 -21.44 19.46
N TYR A 11 44.93 -21.37 20.79
CA TYR A 11 43.96 -21.80 21.80
C TYR A 11 42.57 -21.99 21.18
N SER A 12 42.23 -23.24 20.85
CA SER A 12 40.92 -23.57 20.33
C SER A 12 39.96 -23.39 21.50
N ILE A 13 39.30 -22.24 21.55
CA ILE A 13 38.30 -21.95 22.59
C ILE A 13 37.22 -23.03 22.46
N MET A 14 37.24 -24.03 23.34
CA MET A 14 36.24 -25.10 23.34
C MET A 14 35.05 -24.64 24.17
N ILE A 15 33.93 -24.37 23.51
CA ILE A 15 32.65 -24.09 24.17
C ILE A 15 31.91 -25.44 24.28
N PRO A 16 31.51 -25.89 25.49
CA PRO A 16 30.71 -27.11 25.63
C PRO A 16 29.41 -27.03 24.83
N GLN A 17 28.99 -28.15 24.23
CA GLN A 17 27.79 -28.19 23.38
C GLN A 17 26.50 -27.60 24.01
N PRO A 18 26.15 -27.88 25.28
CA PRO A 18 24.96 -27.25 25.88
C PRO A 18 25.10 -25.72 26.01
N MET A 19 26.31 -25.23 26.21
CA MET A 19 26.59 -23.79 26.28
C MET A 19 26.55 -23.16 24.89
N HIS A 20 27.04 -23.87 23.87
CA HIS A 20 26.90 -23.45 22.47
C HIS A 20 25.42 -23.24 22.11
N ASP A 21 24.57 -24.24 22.38
CA ASP A 21 23.16 -24.21 21.97
C ASP A 21 22.37 -23.11 22.71
N THR A 22 22.65 -22.91 24.00
CA THR A 22 22.04 -21.82 24.78
C THR A 22 22.46 -20.44 24.27
N LEU A 23 23.74 -20.22 23.95
CA LEU A 23 24.21 -18.94 23.41
C LEU A 23 23.58 -18.63 22.06
N VAL A 24 23.48 -19.63 21.17
CA VAL A 24 22.82 -19.50 19.88
C VAL A 24 21.33 -19.18 20.06
N TYR A 25 20.63 -19.89 20.96
CA TYR A 25 19.23 -19.66 21.27
C TYR A 25 18.97 -18.24 21.82
N VAL A 26 19.75 -17.79 22.80
CA VAL A 26 19.58 -16.44 23.34
C VAL A 26 19.80 -15.37 22.26
N ALA A 27 20.78 -15.58 21.39
CA ALA A 27 21.03 -14.67 20.27
C ALA A 27 19.88 -14.61 19.26
N THR A 28 19.05 -15.65 19.11
CA THR A 28 17.87 -15.61 18.24
C THR A 28 16.66 -14.97 18.91
N CYS A 29 16.53 -15.08 20.24
CA CYS A 29 15.47 -14.42 21.01
C CYS A 29 15.66 -12.90 21.12
N LEU A 30 16.90 -12.41 21.09
CA LEU A 30 17.21 -10.99 21.20
C LEU A 30 17.13 -10.28 19.85
N HIS A 31 16.74 -9.00 19.87
CA HIS A 31 16.58 -8.17 18.67
C HIS A 31 17.46 -6.92 18.72
N GLY A 32 17.79 -6.38 17.54
CA GLY A 32 18.41 -5.06 17.39
C GLY A 32 19.70 -4.88 18.20
N ASN A 33 19.76 -3.79 18.98
CA ASN A 33 20.90 -3.45 19.83
C ASN A 33 21.16 -4.50 20.91
N ASN A 34 20.12 -4.97 21.60
CA ASN A 34 20.26 -5.93 22.70
C ASN A 34 20.96 -7.23 22.26
N ARG A 35 20.65 -7.70 21.05
CA ARG A 35 21.33 -8.85 20.44
C ARG A 35 22.82 -8.57 20.22
N ARG A 36 23.17 -7.40 19.70
CA ARG A 36 24.56 -7.00 19.42
C ARG A 36 25.37 -6.82 20.69
N VAL A 37 24.80 -6.19 21.71
CA VAL A 37 25.44 -6.02 23.03
C VAL A 37 25.64 -7.37 23.70
N PHE A 38 24.68 -8.29 23.63
CA PHE A 38 24.85 -9.66 24.12
C PHE A 38 26.01 -10.38 23.42
N MET A 39 26.05 -10.34 22.08
CA MET A 39 27.14 -10.92 21.29
C MET A 39 28.49 -10.28 21.61
N ALA A 40 28.53 -8.98 21.90
CA ALA A 40 29.73 -8.26 22.26
C ALA A 40 30.24 -8.68 23.65
N LYS A 41 29.35 -8.73 24.66
CA LYS A 41 29.71 -9.16 26.01
C LYS A 41 30.22 -10.60 26.04
N THR A 42 29.53 -11.50 25.34
CA THR A 42 29.95 -12.91 25.23
C THR A 42 31.32 -13.02 24.57
N VAL A 43 31.57 -12.31 23.47
CA VAL A 43 32.89 -12.29 22.79
C VAL A 43 33.97 -11.63 23.65
N GLN A 44 33.65 -10.59 24.42
CA GLN A 44 34.58 -9.97 25.37
C GLN A 44 35.00 -10.97 26.45
N SER A 45 34.07 -11.78 26.96
CA SER A 45 34.36 -12.85 27.92
C SER A 45 35.20 -13.99 27.33
N LEU A 46 35.12 -14.25 26.01
CA LEU A 46 35.95 -15.25 25.32
C LEU A 46 37.41 -14.79 25.11
N GLY A 47 37.73 -13.52 25.36
CA GLY A 47 39.09 -13.00 25.30
C GLY A 47 39.66 -12.84 23.89
N VAL A 48 40.99 -12.88 23.78
CA VAL A 48 41.72 -12.62 22.54
C VAL A 48 41.33 -13.65 21.47
N GLY A 49 40.96 -13.18 20.28
CA GLY A 49 40.49 -14.05 19.21
C GLY A 49 39.03 -14.49 19.34
N GLY A 50 38.30 -14.06 20.38
CA GLY A 50 36.90 -14.40 20.60
C GLY A 50 35.98 -14.09 19.41
N GLN A 51 36.26 -13.04 18.62
CA GLN A 51 35.51 -12.74 17.39
C GLN A 51 35.65 -13.82 16.32
N ARG A 52 36.86 -14.38 16.14
CA ARG A 52 37.11 -15.48 15.19
C ARG A 52 36.52 -16.78 15.73
N GLY A 53 36.63 -17.01 17.04
CA GLY A 53 36.00 -18.14 17.73
C GLY A 53 34.49 -18.14 17.58
N ALA A 54 33.82 -17.01 17.84
CA ALA A 54 32.37 -16.89 17.71
C ALA A 54 31.86 -17.03 16.26
N GLU A 55 32.64 -16.59 15.26
CA GLU A 55 32.30 -16.82 13.86
C GLU A 55 32.36 -18.31 13.50
N LYS A 56 33.44 -18.99 13.90
CA LYS A 56 33.66 -20.42 13.58
C LYS A 56 32.73 -21.35 14.36
N LEU A 57 32.51 -21.06 15.64
CA LEU A 57 31.80 -21.94 16.57
C LEU A 57 30.31 -21.63 16.63
N LEU A 58 29.93 -20.35 16.75
CA LEU A 58 28.53 -19.92 16.94
C LEU A 58 27.86 -19.44 15.64
N GLY A 59 28.60 -19.38 14.53
CA GLY A 59 28.11 -18.86 13.25
C GLY A 59 27.79 -17.36 13.26
N TRP A 60 28.32 -16.60 14.23
CA TRP A 60 27.99 -15.19 14.37
C TRP A 60 28.80 -14.31 13.42
N ASN A 61 28.13 -13.34 12.78
CA ASN A 61 28.79 -12.44 11.85
C ASN A 61 29.70 -11.43 12.58
N ARG A 62 31.00 -11.40 12.23
CA ARG A 62 31.98 -10.47 12.84
C ARG A 62 31.65 -9.00 12.67
N LYS A 63 30.98 -8.57 11.60
CA LYS A 63 30.55 -7.16 11.44
C LYS A 63 29.51 -6.78 12.49
N THR A 64 28.59 -7.68 12.80
CA THR A 64 27.57 -7.51 13.84
C THR A 64 28.21 -7.44 15.22
N ILE A 65 29.17 -8.34 15.50
CA ILE A 65 29.93 -8.34 16.76
C ILE A 65 30.73 -7.04 16.89
N ARG A 66 31.42 -6.59 15.85
CA ARG A 66 32.19 -5.34 15.87
C ARG A 66 31.32 -4.11 16.14
N LYS A 67 30.11 -4.05 15.55
CA LYS A 67 29.12 -3.00 15.86
C LYS A 67 28.72 -3.07 17.33
N GLY A 68 28.40 -4.26 17.83
CA GLY A 68 28.07 -4.48 19.25
C GLY A 68 29.21 -4.11 20.21
N MET A 69 30.46 -4.39 19.85
CA MET A 69 31.63 -4.02 20.66
C MET A 69 31.78 -2.50 20.76
N HIS A 70 31.53 -1.79 19.65
CA HIS A 70 31.53 -0.32 19.68
C HIS A 70 30.37 0.23 20.54
N GLU A 71 29.18 -0.35 20.41
CA GLU A 71 28.01 0.01 21.24
C GLU A 71 28.28 -0.26 22.74
N LEU A 72 28.93 -1.38 23.07
CA LEU A 72 29.30 -1.75 24.43
C LEU A 72 30.38 -0.84 25.02
N GLN A 73 31.40 -0.48 24.24
CA GLN A 73 32.52 0.38 24.68
C GLN A 73 32.10 1.84 24.83
N SER A 74 31.29 2.35 23.91
CA SER A 74 30.82 3.74 23.93
C SER A 74 29.63 3.96 24.86
N GLY A 75 28.90 2.89 25.21
CA GLY A 75 27.62 2.98 25.92
C GLY A 75 26.47 3.53 25.07
N ILE A 76 26.70 3.78 23.78
CA ILE A 76 25.75 4.40 22.85
C ILE A 76 25.16 3.34 21.92
N CYS A 77 23.83 3.30 21.82
CA CYS A 77 23.14 2.47 20.83
C CYS A 77 23.32 3.02 19.42
N CYS A 78 23.85 2.22 18.48
CA CYS A 78 23.91 2.63 17.08
C CYS A 78 22.55 2.42 16.41
N ILE A 79 21.85 3.53 16.21
CA ILE A 79 20.57 3.59 15.51
C ILE A 79 20.83 3.59 13.99
N ASP A 80 20.12 2.72 13.27
CA ASP A 80 20.20 2.70 11.81
C ASP A 80 19.38 3.85 11.22
N ASN A 81 20.02 4.69 10.37
CA ASN A 81 19.33 5.78 9.67
C ASN A 81 18.54 5.24 8.46
N PHE A 82 17.46 4.50 8.72
CA PHE A 82 16.58 3.99 7.66
C PHE A 82 15.93 5.12 6.84
N SER A 83 15.59 6.23 7.50
CA SER A 83 15.03 7.44 6.86
C SER A 83 15.94 8.07 5.83
N GLY A 84 17.27 7.96 6.00
CA GLY A 84 18.26 8.48 5.05
C GLY A 84 18.53 7.55 3.87
N ARG A 85 17.94 6.35 3.85
CA ARG A 85 18.11 5.37 2.77
C ARG A 85 16.90 5.40 1.84
N GLY A 86 17.11 4.99 0.59
CA GLY A 86 16.03 4.77 -0.37
C GLY A 86 15.75 5.95 -1.29
N ARG A 87 14.67 5.83 -2.06
CA ARG A 87 14.25 6.82 -3.07
C ARG A 87 13.55 8.00 -2.38
N ARG A 88 13.93 9.23 -2.76
CA ARG A 88 13.26 10.45 -2.30
C ARG A 88 11.79 10.46 -2.71
N SER A 89 10.95 11.12 -1.91
CA SER A 89 9.52 11.30 -2.23
C SER A 89 9.36 12.10 -3.53
N ALA A 90 8.20 11.98 -4.18
CA ALA A 90 7.91 12.75 -5.39
C ALA A 90 7.97 14.27 -5.14
N GLU A 91 7.58 14.70 -3.93
CA GLU A 91 7.57 16.11 -3.50
C GLU A 91 8.95 16.73 -3.41
N TYR A 92 9.99 15.90 -3.22
CA TYR A 92 11.36 16.40 -3.25
C TYR A 92 11.69 17.03 -4.62
N ASN A 93 11.19 16.43 -5.71
CA ASN A 93 11.38 16.95 -7.06
C ASN A 93 10.24 17.89 -7.48
N LEU A 94 9.03 17.69 -6.94
CA LEU A 94 7.81 18.44 -7.27
C LEU A 94 7.20 19.03 -6.00
N PRO A 95 7.74 20.14 -5.46
CA PRO A 95 7.33 20.67 -4.15
C PRO A 95 5.84 21.00 -4.06
N ARG A 96 5.24 21.47 -5.16
CA ARG A 96 3.83 21.87 -5.24
C ARG A 96 2.85 20.72 -5.51
N LEU A 97 3.35 19.50 -5.73
CA LEU A 97 2.51 18.36 -6.09
C LEU A 97 1.42 18.08 -5.04
N ALA A 98 1.72 18.25 -3.75
CA ALA A 98 0.74 18.02 -2.69
C ALA A 98 -0.39 19.05 -2.72
N GLU A 99 -0.04 20.33 -2.83
CA GLU A 99 -0.98 21.45 -2.91
C GLU A 99 -1.87 21.34 -4.15
N ASP A 100 -1.28 20.96 -5.28
CA ASP A 100 -2.01 20.78 -6.53
C ASP A 100 -2.98 19.60 -6.48
N ILE A 101 -2.59 18.47 -5.88
CA ILE A 101 -3.50 17.35 -5.65
C ILE A 101 -4.64 17.78 -4.73
N GLU A 102 -4.35 18.52 -3.65
CA GLU A 102 -5.41 19.02 -2.76
C GLU A 102 -6.38 19.94 -3.50
N ALA A 103 -5.86 20.89 -4.29
CA ALA A 103 -6.68 21.83 -5.06
C ALA A 103 -7.66 21.13 -6.02
N ILE A 104 -7.22 20.04 -6.67
CA ILE A 104 -8.06 19.26 -7.60
C ILE A 104 -9.08 18.40 -6.83
N VAL A 105 -8.67 17.77 -5.72
CA VAL A 105 -9.54 16.82 -4.99
C VAL A 105 -10.60 17.54 -4.15
N LYS A 106 -10.24 18.66 -3.51
CA LYS A 106 -11.05 19.31 -2.47
C LYS A 106 -12.49 19.67 -2.91
N PRO A 107 -12.75 20.14 -4.14
CA PRO A 107 -14.12 20.42 -4.60
C PRO A 107 -15.01 19.18 -4.71
N GLU A 108 -14.42 18.02 -5.03
CA GLU A 108 -15.15 16.78 -5.28
C GLU A 108 -15.12 15.80 -4.10
N CYS A 109 -14.51 16.21 -2.99
CA CYS A 109 -14.29 15.34 -1.85
C CYS A 109 -15.45 15.37 -0.85
N GLN A 110 -15.69 14.24 -0.19
CA GLN A 110 -16.73 14.07 0.81
C GLN A 110 -16.11 13.47 2.06
N THR A 111 -16.40 14.03 3.23
CA THR A 111 -16.02 13.38 4.49
C THR A 111 -16.75 12.05 4.64
N ASP A 112 -16.20 11.14 5.44
CA ASP A 112 -16.85 9.88 5.83
C ASP A 112 -18.31 10.13 6.24
N PRO A 113 -19.30 9.62 5.48
CA PRO A 113 -20.71 9.85 5.77
C PRO A 113 -21.16 9.34 7.14
N THR A 114 -20.44 8.37 7.70
CA THR A 114 -20.74 7.83 9.04
C THR A 114 -20.16 8.67 10.17
N PHE A 115 -19.27 9.63 9.85
CA PHE A 115 -18.50 10.44 10.79
C PHE A 115 -17.73 9.64 11.86
N ARG A 116 -17.52 8.34 11.64
CA ARG A 116 -16.74 7.47 12.54
C ARG A 116 -15.25 7.67 12.34
N THR A 117 -14.85 8.10 11.14
CA THR A 117 -13.45 8.37 10.81
C THR A 117 -13.29 9.76 10.21
N LYS A 118 -12.07 10.30 10.28
CA LYS A 118 -11.71 11.58 9.62
C LYS A 118 -11.33 11.39 8.15
N LYS A 119 -11.69 10.26 7.54
CA LYS A 119 -11.30 9.96 6.16
C LYS A 119 -12.09 10.85 5.20
N VAL A 120 -11.40 11.32 4.16
CA VAL A 120 -12.01 12.05 3.07
C VAL A 120 -12.02 11.16 1.84
N TYR A 121 -13.21 10.95 1.30
CA TYR A 121 -13.44 10.15 0.12
C TYR A 121 -13.52 11.02 -1.13
N THR A 122 -13.00 10.51 -2.24
CA THR A 122 -13.04 11.20 -3.53
C THR A 122 -13.42 10.22 -4.65
N PRO A 123 -14.23 10.62 -5.64
CA PRO A 123 -14.49 9.81 -6.82
C PRO A 123 -13.26 9.68 -7.73
N LEU A 124 -12.27 10.55 -7.57
CA LEU A 124 -11.09 10.59 -8.42
C LEU A 124 -10.17 9.40 -8.15
N THR A 125 -9.93 8.61 -9.20
CA THR A 125 -8.90 7.56 -9.17
C THR A 125 -7.52 8.19 -9.41
N ALA A 126 -6.46 7.53 -8.96
CA ALA A 126 -5.10 8.01 -9.16
C ALA A 126 -4.69 8.15 -10.65
N LYS A 127 -5.31 7.36 -11.55
CA LYS A 127 -5.12 7.51 -13.01
C LYS A 127 -5.74 8.81 -13.51
N MET A 128 -6.97 9.10 -13.08
CA MET A 128 -7.67 10.33 -13.43
C MET A 128 -6.97 11.56 -12.84
N MET A 129 -6.50 11.45 -11.59
CA MET A 129 -5.71 12.50 -10.95
C MET A 129 -4.48 12.86 -11.77
N ARG A 130 -3.76 11.86 -12.29
CA ARG A 130 -2.61 12.09 -13.17
C ARG A 130 -2.98 12.86 -14.43
N ILE A 131 -4.13 12.57 -15.02
CA ILE A 131 -4.62 13.28 -16.22
C ILE A 131 -4.99 14.72 -15.87
N ARG A 132 -5.73 14.94 -14.78
CA ARG A 132 -6.10 16.29 -14.33
C ARG A 132 -4.90 17.15 -13.93
N LEU A 133 -3.86 16.57 -13.33
CA LEU A 133 -2.62 17.29 -13.06
C LEU A 133 -1.98 17.82 -14.38
N ILE A 134 -2.09 17.06 -15.47
CA ILE A 134 -1.56 17.51 -16.77
C ILE A 134 -2.47 18.59 -17.37
N GLU A 135 -3.79 18.36 -17.37
CA GLU A 135 -4.77 19.24 -18.01
C GLU A 135 -4.96 20.57 -17.27
N GLU A 136 -5.07 20.54 -15.93
CA GLU A 136 -5.41 21.71 -15.11
C GLU A 136 -4.17 22.43 -14.56
N LYS A 137 -3.09 21.69 -14.30
CA LYS A 137 -1.87 22.24 -13.67
C LYS A 137 -0.67 22.31 -14.63
N GLY A 138 -0.81 21.81 -15.86
CA GLY A 138 0.19 21.94 -16.92
C GLY A 138 1.41 21.03 -16.75
N TYR A 139 1.32 20.00 -15.90
CA TYR A 139 2.43 19.06 -15.75
C TYR A 139 2.63 18.23 -17.04
N THR A 140 3.86 17.79 -17.30
CA THR A 140 4.23 16.89 -18.39
C THR A 140 4.15 15.43 -17.96
N HIS A 141 3.99 14.54 -18.94
CA HIS A 141 3.97 13.10 -18.67
C HIS A 141 5.30 12.57 -18.06
N GLN A 142 6.42 13.22 -18.37
CA GLN A 142 7.75 12.77 -17.99
C GLN A 142 8.12 13.16 -16.56
N GLU A 143 7.68 14.33 -16.10
CA GLU A 143 7.95 14.77 -14.73
C GLU A 143 7.03 14.11 -13.70
N LEU A 144 5.78 13.85 -14.08
CA LEU A 144 4.81 13.27 -13.16
C LEU A 144 5.14 11.81 -12.84
N PRO A 145 5.08 11.42 -11.57
CA PRO A 145 5.27 10.04 -11.19
C PRO A 145 4.13 9.16 -11.73
N VAL A 146 4.36 7.85 -11.74
CA VAL A 146 3.35 6.89 -12.18
C VAL A 146 2.10 6.94 -11.29
N ALA A 147 0.96 6.55 -11.84
CA ALA A 147 -0.35 6.61 -11.15
C ALA A 147 -0.34 5.91 -9.77
N ARG A 148 0.46 4.84 -9.59
CA ARG A 148 0.61 4.16 -8.30
C ARG A 148 1.17 5.10 -7.22
N THR A 149 2.22 5.86 -7.55
CA THR A 149 2.85 6.83 -6.63
C THR A 149 1.90 7.98 -6.30
N ILE A 150 1.13 8.45 -7.29
CA ILE A 150 0.09 9.45 -7.07
C ILE A 150 -0.98 8.90 -6.11
N GLY A 151 -1.39 7.64 -6.26
CA GLY A 151 -2.33 7.00 -5.33
C GLY A 151 -1.78 6.90 -3.91
N TYR A 152 -0.51 6.53 -3.74
CA TYR A 152 0.14 6.57 -2.42
C TYR A 152 0.16 7.98 -1.84
N LYS A 153 0.41 8.99 -2.68
CA LYS A 153 0.42 10.39 -2.25
C LYS A 153 -0.98 10.86 -1.83
N MET A 154 -2.02 10.57 -2.60
CA MET A 154 -3.42 10.84 -2.24
C MET A 154 -3.77 10.22 -0.89
N ASN A 155 -3.44 8.93 -0.69
CA ASN A 155 -3.67 8.26 0.60
C ASN A 155 -2.90 8.92 1.76
N SER A 156 -1.65 9.36 1.53
CA SER A 156 -0.86 10.08 2.54
C SER A 156 -1.47 11.43 2.93
N LEU A 157 -2.17 12.07 1.98
CA LEU A 157 -2.96 13.29 2.19
C LEU A 157 -4.39 12.99 2.72
N ASN A 158 -4.65 11.74 3.13
CA ASN A 158 -5.93 11.28 3.67
C ASN A 158 -7.10 11.30 2.65
N PHE A 159 -6.79 11.36 1.35
CA PHE A 159 -7.77 11.22 0.27
C PHE A 159 -7.88 9.77 -0.19
N HIS A 160 -9.07 9.21 -0.08
CA HIS A 160 -9.33 7.81 -0.36
C HIS A 160 -10.27 7.67 -1.56
N PRO A 161 -9.87 6.98 -2.64
CA PRO A 161 -10.76 6.75 -3.76
C PRO A 161 -11.99 5.93 -3.32
N GLN A 162 -13.18 6.47 -3.55
CA GLN A 162 -14.44 5.78 -3.36
C GLN A 162 -15.33 6.03 -4.56
N THR A 163 -15.88 4.98 -5.12
CA THR A 163 -16.89 5.11 -6.16
C THR A 163 -18.14 5.73 -5.57
N VAL A 164 -18.67 6.77 -6.21
CA VAL A 164 -19.96 7.35 -5.85
C VAL A 164 -21.03 6.27 -6.00
N ALA A 165 -21.79 6.05 -4.92
CA ALA A 165 -22.95 5.18 -5.00
C ALA A 165 -23.98 5.83 -5.93
N LYS A 166 -24.39 5.14 -7.00
CA LYS A 166 -25.51 5.61 -7.83
C LYS A 166 -26.78 5.64 -6.99
N CYS A 167 -27.59 6.68 -7.17
CA CYS A 167 -28.86 6.84 -6.45
C CYS A 167 -29.71 5.56 -6.55
N LYS A 168 -30.20 5.07 -5.42
CA LYS A 168 -31.27 4.09 -5.39
C LYS A 168 -32.58 4.83 -5.66
N PRO A 169 -33.39 4.45 -6.67
CA PRO A 169 -34.73 5.01 -6.85
C PRO A 169 -35.55 4.81 -5.57
N VAL A 170 -36.07 5.89 -5.01
CA VAL A 170 -36.63 5.90 -3.65
C VAL A 170 -38.02 5.21 -3.59
N LYS A 171 -38.76 5.15 -4.70
CA LYS A 171 -40.06 4.44 -4.77
C LYS A 171 -40.54 4.26 -6.21
N LYS A 172 -41.20 3.13 -6.50
CA LYS A 172 -42.05 2.98 -7.69
C LYS A 172 -43.37 3.74 -7.41
N ILE A 173 -43.75 4.68 -8.28
CA ILE A 173 -45.05 5.37 -8.17
C ILE A 173 -46.18 4.41 -8.59
N LYS A 174 -47.37 4.54 -8.00
CA LYS A 174 -48.49 3.60 -8.21
C LYS A 174 -48.96 3.58 -9.67
N GLU A 175 -48.80 4.71 -10.35
CA GLU A 175 -49.24 4.98 -11.70
C GLU A 175 -48.29 4.39 -12.75
N THR A 176 -47.11 3.90 -12.35
CA THR A 176 -46.08 3.39 -13.27
C THR A 176 -46.64 2.31 -14.19
N ASP A 177 -47.34 1.33 -13.62
CA ASP A 177 -47.87 0.19 -14.38
C ASP A 177 -49.01 0.63 -15.30
N ALA A 178 -49.87 1.53 -14.82
CA ALA A 178 -50.95 2.12 -15.62
C ALA A 178 -50.44 2.92 -16.84
N ILE A 179 -49.33 3.65 -16.69
CA ILE A 179 -48.69 4.37 -17.80
C ILE A 179 -48.20 3.38 -18.86
N PHE A 180 -47.54 2.29 -18.45
CA PHE A 180 -47.07 1.28 -19.41
C PHE A 180 -48.21 0.53 -20.08
N ASP A 181 -49.27 0.18 -19.35
CA ASP A 181 -50.47 -0.45 -19.92
C ASP A 181 -51.16 0.43 -20.97
N GLN A 182 -51.24 1.74 -20.71
CA GLN A 182 -51.78 2.71 -21.67
C GLN A 182 -50.89 2.79 -22.93
N ILE A 183 -49.56 2.85 -22.75
CA ILE A 183 -48.60 2.85 -23.85
C ILE A 183 -48.73 1.57 -24.69
N PHE A 184 -48.90 0.40 -24.05
CA PHE A 184 -49.07 -0.86 -24.78
C PHE A 184 -50.36 -0.89 -25.61
N LYS A 185 -51.47 -0.35 -25.09
CA LYS A 185 -52.72 -0.21 -25.84
C LYS A 185 -52.54 0.69 -27.08
N ILE A 186 -51.99 1.89 -26.88
CA ILE A 186 -51.76 2.87 -27.95
C ILE A 186 -50.80 2.30 -29.02
N ASN A 187 -49.75 1.59 -28.60
CA ASN A 187 -48.83 0.94 -29.53
C ASN A 187 -49.53 -0.12 -30.37
N LYS A 188 -50.36 -0.97 -29.75
CA LYS A 188 -51.10 -2.03 -30.44
C LYS A 188 -52.11 -1.47 -31.44
N GLU A 189 -52.79 -0.38 -31.08
CA GLU A 189 -53.71 0.34 -31.98
C GLU A 189 -52.96 0.93 -33.18
N THR A 190 -51.81 1.57 -32.92
CA THR A 190 -50.97 2.18 -33.98
C THR A 190 -50.39 1.12 -34.92
N ASP A 191 -49.93 -0.01 -34.39
CA ASP A 191 -49.39 -1.13 -35.18
C ASP A 191 -50.46 -1.78 -36.07
N SER A 192 -51.76 -1.66 -35.72
CA SER A 192 -52.88 -2.17 -36.52
C SER A 192 -53.42 -1.20 -37.58
N CYS A 193 -52.97 0.07 -37.56
CA CYS A 193 -53.44 1.10 -38.48
C CYS A 193 -52.45 1.28 -39.63
N GLU A 194 -52.87 0.98 -40.86
CA GLU A 194 -52.03 1.10 -42.07
C GLU A 194 -51.62 2.56 -42.38
N ARG A 195 -52.31 3.54 -41.78
CA ARG A 195 -52.14 4.97 -42.02
C ARG A 195 -51.24 5.67 -40.99
N ALA A 196 -50.75 4.94 -39.98
CA ALA A 196 -49.90 5.47 -38.91
C ALA A 196 -48.64 4.61 -38.76
N LEU A 197 -47.49 5.24 -38.52
CA LEU A 197 -46.21 4.54 -38.36
C LEU A 197 -45.64 4.84 -36.98
N ARG A 198 -45.38 3.79 -36.18
CA ARG A 198 -44.83 3.93 -34.83
C ARG A 198 -43.31 3.99 -34.88
N LEU A 199 -42.72 5.11 -34.45
CA LEU A 199 -41.28 5.26 -34.28
C LEU A 199 -40.93 5.22 -32.79
N SER A 200 -40.26 4.15 -32.34
CA SER A 200 -39.70 4.07 -31.00
C SER A 200 -38.19 4.26 -31.05
N ILE A 201 -37.71 5.39 -30.53
CA ILE A 201 -36.28 5.69 -30.41
C ILE A 201 -35.90 5.53 -28.95
N ASP A 202 -35.15 4.48 -28.63
CA ASP A 202 -34.65 4.21 -27.28
C ASP A 202 -33.18 4.62 -27.18
N ALA A 203 -32.91 5.85 -26.74
CA ALA A 203 -31.56 6.30 -26.41
C ALA A 203 -31.18 5.81 -25.00
N LYS A 204 -31.16 4.49 -24.79
CA LYS A 204 -30.76 3.92 -23.49
C LYS A 204 -29.30 3.52 -23.48
N GLU A 205 -28.53 4.21 -22.67
CA GLU A 205 -27.36 3.61 -22.07
C GLU A 205 -27.81 2.65 -20.94
N LYS A 206 -27.28 1.43 -20.92
CA LYS A 206 -27.69 0.39 -19.96
C LYS A 206 -27.35 0.83 -18.53
N VAL A 207 -28.36 1.22 -17.75
CA VAL A 207 -28.18 1.57 -16.34
C VAL A 207 -28.20 0.29 -15.49
N LYS A 208 -27.09 0.01 -14.80
CA LYS A 208 -27.02 -1.08 -13.80
C LYS A 208 -27.81 -0.65 -12.55
N ILE A 209 -28.82 -1.45 -12.18
CA ILE A 209 -29.68 -1.20 -11.00
C ILE A 209 -29.17 -2.05 -9.83
N GLY A 210 -28.90 -1.44 -8.68
CA GLY A 210 -28.47 -2.10 -7.44
C GLY A 210 -27.08 -1.64 -6.92
N PRO A 211 -26.71 -1.95 -5.67
CA PRO A 211 -25.46 -1.48 -5.05
C PRO A 211 -24.27 -2.36 -5.48
N PHE A 212 -23.75 -2.17 -6.69
CA PHE A 212 -22.70 -3.05 -7.22
C PHE A 212 -21.43 -2.28 -7.60
N SER A 213 -20.29 -2.70 -7.03
CA SER A 213 -18.96 -2.19 -7.40
C SER A 213 -18.39 -2.88 -8.65
N ARG A 214 -18.76 -4.15 -8.93
CA ARG A 214 -18.50 -4.89 -10.18
C ARG A 214 -19.57 -5.96 -10.40
N GLY A 215 -20.09 -6.08 -11.63
CA GLY A 215 -21.15 -7.02 -11.99
C GLY A 215 -22.54 -6.56 -11.51
N GLY A 216 -23.23 -5.78 -12.34
CA GLY A 216 -24.65 -5.46 -12.13
C GLY A 216 -25.48 -6.29 -13.09
N LYS A 217 -26.62 -6.80 -12.64
CA LYS A 217 -27.60 -7.42 -13.55
C LYS A 217 -28.27 -6.32 -14.37
N ILE A 218 -28.21 -6.46 -15.69
CA ILE A 218 -29.07 -5.73 -16.61
C ILE A 218 -30.41 -6.46 -16.57
N VAL A 219 -31.54 -5.73 -16.53
CA VAL A 219 -32.88 -6.35 -16.60
C VAL A 219 -33.09 -6.86 -18.03
N LYS A 220 -32.45 -7.97 -18.35
CA LYS A 220 -32.70 -8.84 -19.50
C LYS A 220 -32.30 -10.25 -19.10
N GLU A 221 -33.00 -10.83 -18.14
CA GLU A 221 -32.98 -12.29 -17.97
C GLU A 221 -34.23 -12.77 -17.23
N LYS A 222 -35.08 -13.45 -18.02
CA LYS A 222 -36.18 -14.35 -17.69
C LYS A 222 -37.49 -13.74 -17.16
N MET A 223 -38.35 -13.34 -18.09
CA MET A 223 -39.74 -13.83 -18.08
C MET A 223 -39.86 -14.86 -19.22
N VAL A 224 -39.82 -16.13 -18.84
CA VAL A 224 -40.60 -17.19 -19.50
C VAL A 224 -41.74 -17.48 -18.56
#